data_AF-A0A812R0V6-F1
#
_entry.id   AF-A0A812R0V6-F1
#
_cell.length_a   1.000
_cell.length_b   1.000
_cell.length_c   1.000
_cell.angle_alpha   90.00
_cell.angle_beta   90.00
_cell.angle_gamma   90.00
#
_symmetry.space_group_name_H-M   'P 1'
#
loop_
_entity.id
_entity.type
_entity.pdbx_description
1 polymer ?
#
loop_
_entity_poly.entity_id
_entity_poly.type
_entity_poly.pdbx_seq_one_letter_code
_entity_poly.pdbx_strand_id
1 'polypeptide(L)'
;MDPAALEEFRKLDQEKNRLEAEIKTLYDYLTEDGMPGVSGPLVDEEGFPRGDIDLYAVRQARNKYVCAQTDHTEVMKKIEQVPFVCQLMLAELTTKQLAGFSSTATLACLHLCTL
;
A
#
# COMPACT_ATOMS: atom_id res chain seq x y z
N MET A 1 13.77 3.62 -24.67
CA MET A 1 13.02 3.97 -23.45
C MET A 1 12.70 5.44 -23.55
N ASP A 2 11.42 5.82 -23.53
CA ASP A 2 11.04 7.23 -23.51
C ASP A 2 11.33 7.81 -22.12
N PRO A 3 12.26 8.77 -21.97
CA PRO A 3 12.60 9.35 -20.67
C PRO A 3 11.43 10.06 -20.00
N ALA A 4 10.43 10.54 -20.77
CA ALA A 4 9.29 11.25 -20.22
C ALA A 4 8.35 10.32 -19.41
N ALA A 5 8.07 9.12 -19.93
CA ALA A 5 7.19 8.16 -19.27
C ALA A 5 7.75 7.62 -17.94
N LEU A 6 9.08 7.45 -17.85
CA LEU A 6 9.74 7.04 -16.61
C LEU A 6 9.64 8.13 -15.54
N GLU A 7 9.79 9.39 -15.94
CA GLU A 7 9.66 10.52 -15.02
C GLU A 7 8.22 10.69 -14.52
N GLU A 8 7.23 10.49 -15.38
CA GLU A 8 5.82 10.48 -14.99
C GLU A 8 5.52 9.37 -13.98
N PHE A 9 5.98 8.14 -14.23
CA PHE A 9 5.83 7.04 -13.27
C PHE A 9 6.45 7.37 -11.92
N ARG A 10 7.68 7.91 -11.90
CA ARG A 10 8.36 8.29 -10.65
C ARG A 10 7.58 9.33 -9.85
N LYS A 11 6.99 10.32 -10.52
CA LYS A 11 6.14 11.32 -9.88
C LYS A 11 4.89 10.70 -9.28
N LEU A 12 4.22 9.82 -10.01
CA LEU A 12 3.03 9.12 -9.52
C LEU A 12 3.37 8.20 -8.35
N ASP A 13 4.51 7.49 -8.37
CA ASP A 13 4.94 6.64 -7.27
C ASP A 13 5.29 7.45 -6.01
N GLN A 14 5.95 8.60 -6.16
CA GLN A 14 6.19 9.53 -5.06
C GLN A 14 4.89 10.04 -4.45
N GLU A 15 3.92 10.42 -5.29
CA GLU A 15 2.62 10.90 -4.83
C GLU A 15 1.82 9.80 -4.13
N LYS A 16 1.84 8.57 -4.67
CA LYS A 16 1.26 7.39 -4.04
C LYS A 16 1.84 7.18 -2.64
N ASN A 17 3.17 7.17 -2.51
CA ASN A 17 3.85 7.00 -1.22
C ASN A 17 3.51 8.12 -0.23
N ARG A 18 3.36 9.37 -0.72
CA ARG A 18 2.93 10.52 0.10
C ARG A 18 1.52 10.31 0.64
N LEU A 19 0.57 9.91 -0.22
CA LEU A 19 -0.81 9.66 0.16
C LEU A 19 -0.93 8.47 1.12
N GLU A 20 -0.16 7.40 0.91
CA GLU A 20 -0.13 6.23 1.81
C GLU A 20 0.35 6.62 3.22
N ALA A 21 1.38 7.47 3.32
CA ALA A 21 1.87 7.98 4.60
C ALA A 21 0.82 8.88 5.30
N GLU A 22 0.12 9.72 4.53
CA GLU A 22 -0.96 10.57 5.05
C GLU A 22 -2.15 9.74 5.54
N ILE A 23 -2.61 8.77 4.73
CA ILE A 23 -3.67 7.82 5.09
C ILE A 23 -3.33 7.09 6.37
N LYS A 24 -2.10 6.58 6.49
CA LYS A 24 -1.63 5.89 7.69
C LYS A 24 -1.68 6.80 8.92
N THR A 25 -1.14 8.01 8.81
CA THR A 25 -1.12 8.98 9.90
C THR A 25 -2.55 9.32 10.38
N LEU A 26 -3.46 9.54 9.44
CA LEU A 26 -4.87 9.83 9.74
C LEU A 26 -5.60 8.62 10.33
N TYR A 27 -5.29 7.42 9.84
CA TYR A 27 -5.86 6.18 10.36
C TYR A 27 -5.42 5.94 11.79
N ASP A 28 -4.11 6.08 12.07
CA ASP A 28 -3.55 5.93 13.41
C ASP A 28 -4.21 6.92 14.37
N TYR A 29 -4.28 8.21 14.01
CA TYR A 29 -4.97 9.24 14.80
C TYR A 29 -6.45 8.91 15.08
N LEU A 30 -7.18 8.40 14.08
CA LEU A 30 -8.60 8.06 14.24
C LEU A 30 -8.82 6.78 15.06
N THR A 31 -7.81 5.92 15.21
CA THR A 31 -7.88 4.62 15.88
C THR A 31 -7.11 4.57 17.21
N GLU A 32 -6.57 5.71 17.66
CA GLU A 32 -6.02 5.86 19.01
C GLU A 32 -7.04 5.50 20.10
N ASP A 33 -6.53 5.09 21.25
CA ASP A 33 -7.36 4.68 22.39
C ASP A 33 -8.32 5.81 22.80
N GLY A 34 -9.62 5.49 22.86
CA GLY A 34 -10.69 6.44 23.19
C GLY A 34 -11.26 7.20 21.99
N MET A 35 -10.70 7.04 20.79
CA MET A 35 -11.24 7.66 19.57
C MET A 35 -12.37 6.80 18.97
N PRO A 36 -13.35 7.44 18.29
CA PRO A 36 -14.51 6.73 17.73
C PRO A 36 -14.18 5.95 16.44
N GLY A 37 -12.92 5.80 16.05
CA GLY A 37 -12.55 5.13 14.80
C GLY A 37 -12.87 5.95 13.55
N VAL A 38 -12.73 5.32 12.38
CA VAL A 38 -13.00 5.94 11.07
C VAL A 38 -14.51 6.14 10.82
N SER A 39 -15.36 5.25 11.36
CA SER A 39 -16.81 5.23 11.09
C SER A 39 -17.70 5.18 12.34
N GLY A 40 -17.14 5.17 13.55
CA GLY A 40 -17.93 5.04 14.77
C GLY A 40 -18.74 6.31 15.11
N PRO A 41 -19.70 6.16 16.05
CA PRO A 41 -20.63 7.23 16.42
C PRO A 41 -19.91 8.40 17.10
N LEU A 42 -20.33 9.62 16.76
CA LEU A 42 -19.85 10.88 17.38
C LEU A 42 -20.82 11.40 18.46
N VAL A 43 -21.86 10.63 18.74
CA VAL A 43 -22.87 10.93 19.75
C VAL A 43 -22.87 9.81 20.78
N ASP A 44 -23.26 10.15 21.99
CA ASP A 44 -23.53 9.18 23.05
C ASP A 44 -24.89 8.49 22.86
N GLU A 45 -25.25 7.62 23.80
CA GLU A 45 -26.50 6.86 23.79
C GLU A 45 -27.73 7.74 24.02
N GLU A 46 -27.56 8.91 24.63
CA GLU A 46 -28.61 9.88 24.91
C GLU A 46 -28.82 10.86 23.74
N GLY A 47 -27.93 10.84 22.76
CA GLY A 47 -27.99 11.64 21.54
C GLY A 47 -27.27 12.99 21.64
N PHE A 48 -26.47 13.20 22.68
CA PHE A 48 -25.66 14.40 22.83
C PHE A 48 -24.27 14.25 22.19
N PRO A 49 -23.65 15.35 21.74
CA PRO A 49 -22.26 15.34 21.30
C PRO A 49 -21.34 14.88 22.44
N ARG A 50 -20.47 13.93 22.13
CA ARG A 50 -19.45 13.45 23.07
C ARG A 50 -18.58 14.61 23.58
N GLY A 51 -18.43 14.74 24.90
CA GLY A 51 -17.61 15.79 25.52
C GLY A 51 -16.14 15.42 25.74
N ASP A 52 -15.80 14.15 25.57
CA ASP A 52 -14.47 13.55 25.75
C ASP A 52 -13.52 13.76 24.55
N ILE A 53 -14.06 14.01 23.35
CA ILE A 53 -13.30 14.17 22.11
C ILE A 53 -13.60 15.50 21.41
N ASP A 54 -12.64 16.00 20.63
CA ASP A 54 -12.89 17.11 19.71
C ASP A 54 -13.59 16.61 18.44
N LEU A 55 -14.93 16.74 18.40
CA LEU A 55 -15.73 16.35 17.24
C LEU A 55 -15.32 17.06 15.95
N TYR A 56 -14.86 18.31 16.03
CA TYR A 56 -14.49 19.06 14.85
C TYR A 56 -13.20 18.52 14.23
N ALA A 57 -12.20 18.26 15.07
CA ALA A 57 -10.95 17.64 14.65
C ALA A 57 -11.21 16.24 14.05
N VAL A 58 -12.03 15.41 14.70
CA VAL A 58 -12.39 14.07 14.21
C VAL A 58 -13.10 14.13 12.86
N ARG A 59 -14.09 15.03 12.71
CA ARG A 59 -14.80 15.21 11.42
C ARG A 59 -13.85 15.63 10.31
N GLN A 60 -12.94 16.56 10.60
CA GLN A 60 -11.94 17.01 9.63
C GLN A 60 -10.98 15.88 9.26
N ALA A 61 -10.49 15.13 10.23
CA ALA A 61 -9.60 13.99 10.01
C ALA A 61 -10.28 12.88 9.17
N ARG A 62 -11.55 12.55 9.47
CA ARG A 62 -12.33 11.60 8.66
C ARG A 62 -12.52 12.07 7.23
N ASN A 63 -12.83 13.35 7.04
CA ASN A 63 -12.97 13.91 5.70
C ASN A 63 -11.65 13.84 4.92
N LYS A 64 -10.55 14.28 5.54
CA LYS A 64 -9.20 14.18 4.95
C LYS A 64 -8.83 12.74 4.60
N TYR A 65 -9.14 11.79 5.49
CA TYR A 65 -8.87 10.37 5.26
C TYR A 65 -9.59 9.84 4.02
N VAL A 66 -10.89 10.15 3.89
CA VAL A 66 -11.69 9.72 2.72
C VAL A 66 -11.20 10.37 1.43
N CYS A 67 -10.85 11.66 1.48
CA CYS A 67 -10.27 12.37 0.33
C CYS A 67 -8.94 11.73 -0.08
N ALA A 68 -8.01 11.55 0.86
CA ALA A 68 -6.70 10.95 0.60
C ALA A 68 -6.81 9.52 0.03
N GLN A 69 -7.76 8.72 0.53
CA GLN A 69 -8.02 7.37 -0.01
C GLN A 69 -8.57 7.39 -1.44
N THR A 70 -9.43 8.36 -1.74
CA THR A 70 -9.95 8.57 -3.10
C THR A 70 -8.82 8.99 -4.04
N ASP A 71 -8.01 9.96 -3.63
CA ASP A 71 -6.86 10.45 -4.40
C ASP A 71 -5.84 9.34 -4.65
N HIS A 72 -5.56 8.50 -3.64
CA HIS A 72 -4.68 7.34 -3.78
C HIS A 72 -5.21 6.37 -4.82
N THR A 73 -6.52 6.09 -4.79
CA THR A 73 -7.17 5.22 -5.79
C THR A 73 -7.05 5.81 -7.20
N GLU A 74 -7.16 7.13 -7.35
CA GLU A 74 -6.97 7.80 -8.65
C GLU A 74 -5.51 7.75 -9.13
N VAL A 75 -4.55 7.96 -8.24
CA VAL A 75 -3.12 7.86 -8.55
C VAL A 75 -2.77 6.44 -8.98
N MET A 76 -3.29 5.41 -8.29
CA MET A 76 -3.11 4.01 -8.69
C MET A 76 -3.66 3.72 -10.09
N LYS A 77 -4.85 4.25 -10.43
CA LYS A 77 -5.41 4.12 -11.78
C LYS A 77 -4.55 4.81 -12.84
N LYS A 78 -3.94 5.97 -12.52
CA LYS A 78 -3.00 6.65 -13.42
C LYS A 78 -1.73 5.82 -13.62
N ILE A 79 -1.20 5.22 -12.55
CA ILE A 79 -0.04 4.33 -12.61
C ILE A 79 -0.32 3.16 -13.57
N GLU A 80 -1.47 2.50 -13.45
CA GLU A 80 -1.88 1.39 -14.33
C GLU A 80 -1.92 1.76 -15.82
N GLN A 81 -2.21 3.03 -16.14
CA GLN A 81 -2.24 3.52 -17.52
C GLN A 81 -0.84 3.82 -18.07
N VAL A 82 0.17 3.97 -17.21
CA VAL A 82 1.54 4.19 -17.66
C VAL A 82 2.07 2.87 -18.27
N PRO A 83 2.46 2.86 -19.56
CA PRO A 83 2.84 1.64 -20.28
C PRO A 83 4.05 0.90 -19.69
N PHE A 84 4.76 1.50 -18.72
CA PHE A 84 5.90 0.92 -18.02
C PHE A 84 5.52 -0.14 -16.97
N VAL A 85 4.30 -0.14 -16.42
CA VAL A 85 3.92 -1.08 -15.34
C VAL A 85 4.08 -2.54 -15.78
N CYS A 86 3.78 -2.87 -17.04
CA CYS A 86 4.03 -4.20 -17.58
C CYS A 86 5.53 -4.53 -17.70
N GLN A 87 6.41 -3.56 -17.97
CA GLN A 87 7.85 -3.82 -18.14
C GLN A 87 8.57 -4.06 -16.80
N LEU A 88 8.14 -3.40 -15.72
CA LEU A 88 8.70 -3.63 -14.38
C LEU A 88 8.14 -4.93 -13.75
N MET A 89 6.85 -5.23 -13.92
CA MET A 89 6.23 -6.48 -13.43
C MET A 89 6.83 -7.73 -14.08
N LEU A 90 7.26 -7.65 -15.35
CA LEU A 90 7.96 -8.75 -16.04
C LEU A 90 9.38 -9.00 -15.49
N ALA A 91 10.01 -8.04 -14.82
CA ALA A 91 11.33 -8.21 -14.19
C ALA A 91 11.26 -8.86 -12.80
N GLU A 92 10.20 -8.61 -12.02
CA GLU A 92 10.02 -9.25 -10.72
C GLU A 92 9.64 -10.73 -10.83
N LEU A 93 9.02 -11.14 -11.95
CA LEU A 93 8.78 -12.55 -12.27
C LEU A 93 10.06 -13.27 -12.72
N THR A 94 10.99 -12.63 -13.44
CA THR A 94 12.25 -13.29 -13.88
C THR A 94 13.25 -13.46 -12.73
N THR A 95 13.28 -12.55 -11.76
CA THR A 95 14.16 -12.67 -10.57
C THR A 95 13.73 -13.79 -9.62
N LYS A 96 12.42 -14.00 -9.43
CA LYS A 96 11.89 -15.14 -8.66
C LYS A 96 12.08 -16.48 -9.37
N GLN A 97 12.05 -16.52 -10.70
CA GLN A 97 12.26 -17.75 -11.49
C GLN A 97 13.73 -18.16 -11.59
N LEU A 98 14.69 -17.22 -11.60
CA LEU A 98 16.13 -17.53 -11.63
C LEU A 98 16.69 -18.00 -10.28
N ALA A 99 16.05 -17.63 -9.15
CA ALA A 99 16.41 -18.15 -7.83
C ALA A 99 15.98 -19.61 -7.59
N GLY A 100 15.15 -20.18 -8.48
CA GLY A 100 14.59 -21.54 -8.36
C GLY A 100 15.17 -22.57 -9.33
N PHE A 101 16.11 -22.21 -10.20
CA PHE A 101 16.65 -23.11 -11.23
C PHE A 101 18.16 -23.33 -11.07
N SER A 102 18.62 -23.81 -9.90
CA SER A 102 19.83 -24.64 -9.90
C SER A 102 19.45 -26.05 -10.33
N SER A 103 19.39 -26.22 -11.65
CA SER A 103 19.23 -27.51 -12.30
C SER A 103 20.34 -28.46 -11.86
N THR A 104 19.93 -29.61 -11.34
CA THR A 104 20.35 -30.98 -11.68
C THR A 104 21.84 -31.32 -11.88
N ALA A 105 22.17 -32.48 -11.31
CA ALA A 105 23.33 -33.35 -11.60
C ALA A 105 24.64 -32.84 -11.00
N THR A 106 25.28 -33.59 -10.09
CA THR A 106 25.96 -34.83 -10.48
C THR A 106 26.36 -35.65 -9.24
N LEU A 107 26.30 -36.99 -9.37
CA LEU A 107 27.05 -38.00 -8.62
C LEU A 107 26.95 -37.99 -7.08
N ALA A 108 26.00 -38.73 -6.51
CA ALA A 108 26.17 -39.25 -5.14
C ALA A 108 25.60 -40.66 -4.89
N CYS A 109 24.81 -41.24 -5.81
CA CYS A 109 24.06 -42.48 -5.50
C CYS A 109 24.66 -43.79 -6.08
N LEU A 110 25.94 -43.82 -6.45
CA LEU A 110 26.55 -45.03 -7.05
C LEU A 110 27.80 -45.56 -6.32
N HIS A 111 28.12 -45.13 -5.10
CA HIS A 111 29.34 -45.61 -4.44
C HIS A 111 29.23 -46.14 -3.00
N LEU A 112 28.03 -46.37 -2.46
CA LEU A 112 27.87 -46.86 -1.06
C LEU A 112 26.95 -48.09 -0.91
N CYS A 113 26.75 -48.89 -1.96
CA CYS A 113 26.05 -50.20 -1.85
C CYS A 113 26.94 -51.41 -2.16
N THR A 114 28.25 -51.31 -1.94
CA THR A 114 29.15 -52.47 -1.83
C THR A 114 30.20 -52.21 -0.75
N LEU A 115 29.81 -52.38 0.52
CA LEU A 115 30.38 -53.35 1.47
C LEU A 115 29.69 -53.21 2.83
#